data_AF-A0A6P6BAP0-F1
#
_entry.id   AF-A0A6P6BAP0-F1
#
_cell.length_a   1.000
_cell.length_b   1.000
_cell.length_c   1.000
_cell.angle_alpha   90.00
_cell.angle_beta   90.00
_cell.angle_gamma   90.00
#
_symmetry.space_group_name_H-M   'P 1'
#
loop_
_entity.id
_entity.type
_entity.pdbx_description
1 polymer ?
#
loop_
_entity_poly.entity_id
_entity_poly.type
_entity_poly.pdbx_seq_one_letter_code
_entity_poly.pdbx_strand_id
1 'polypeptide(L)'
;MRNWNIMSESHETQKRIMFEVTSFNCPAGGKFRNDSHRLATLQLEAELHNWRSCFVAYISEQKAYIEALGGWLSQFIVPEVEFFSKNRSSAPALGVNGPPLLATCHEWLASLKKLPNEAVTCALKSFGKDIRALWVQQGEEQKRKRKVDGLAKELERKVLAFQRTESRILGSKLSDHELKVNVRNRIEYLEERKNLLDMFRKIIDAEKVKHHSSMEETQQITVKGFQTGFYSVFESLAEFSKASVKMYADLVTYCETAKAPENEEESEPNYVEEMSFSHKERFIIRSTPRRLAQE
;
A
#
# COMPACT_ATOMS: atom_id res chain seq x y z
N MET A 1 -20.82 16.67 -6.49
CA MET A 1 -19.48 17.08 -7.02
C MET A 1 -18.45 17.42 -5.94
N ARG A 2 -18.79 18.19 -4.89
CA ARG A 2 -17.85 18.62 -3.81
C ARG A 2 -16.95 17.52 -3.25
N ASN A 3 -17.49 16.32 -2.98
CA ASN A 3 -16.73 15.21 -2.40
C ASN A 3 -15.63 14.68 -3.35
N TRP A 4 -15.91 14.59 -4.65
CA TRP A 4 -14.93 14.13 -5.64
C TRP A 4 -13.81 15.16 -5.87
N ASN A 5 -14.12 16.45 -5.76
CA ASN A 5 -13.11 17.52 -5.77
C ASN A 5 -12.16 17.38 -4.58
N ILE A 6 -12.71 17.20 -3.37
CA ILE A 6 -11.91 16.99 -2.15
C ILE A 6 -11.00 15.75 -2.29
N MET A 7 -11.53 14.64 -2.83
CA MET A 7 -10.72 13.44 -3.09
C MET A 7 -9.60 13.71 -4.09
N SER A 8 -9.90 14.39 -5.19
CA SER A 8 -8.90 14.77 -6.19
C SER A 8 -7.78 15.62 -5.59
N GLU A 9 -8.13 16.69 -4.87
CA GLU A 9 -7.16 17.60 -4.23
C GLU A 9 -6.30 16.87 -3.19
N SER A 10 -6.91 15.98 -2.39
CA SER A 10 -6.21 15.17 -1.41
C SER A 10 -5.19 14.24 -2.06
N HIS A 11 -5.58 13.51 -3.11
CA HIS A 11 -4.69 12.57 -3.78
C HIS A 11 -3.59 13.28 -4.59
N GLU A 12 -3.86 14.46 -5.16
CA GLU A 12 -2.81 15.31 -5.75
C GLU A 12 -1.78 15.78 -4.73
N THR A 13 -2.25 16.15 -3.53
CA THR A 13 -1.36 16.52 -2.42
C THR A 13 -0.50 15.34 -1.99
N GLN A 14 -1.10 14.15 -1.82
CA GLN A 14 -0.39 12.93 -1.44
C GLN A 14 0.63 12.49 -2.50
N LYS A 15 0.25 12.58 -3.79
CA LYS A 15 1.13 12.34 -4.93
C LYS A 15 2.36 13.27 -4.87
N ARG A 16 2.15 14.57 -4.64
CA ARG A 16 3.24 15.55 -4.52
C ARG A 16 4.18 15.23 -3.36
N ILE A 17 3.63 14.91 -2.19
CA ILE A 17 4.42 14.50 -1.03
C ILE A 17 5.29 13.30 -1.40
N MET A 18 4.72 12.26 -2.02
CA MET A 18 5.48 11.07 -2.41
C MET A 18 6.53 11.36 -3.49
N PHE A 19 6.26 12.29 -4.41
CA PHE A 19 7.26 12.73 -5.37
C PHE A 19 8.47 13.39 -4.70
N GLU A 20 8.23 14.21 -3.67
CA GLU A 20 9.26 14.97 -2.95
C GLU A 20 10.01 14.15 -1.88
N VAL A 21 9.46 13.02 -1.43
CA VAL A 21 10.10 12.16 -0.42
C VAL A 21 11.37 11.52 -0.98
N THR A 22 12.52 11.93 -0.43
CA THR A 22 13.85 11.37 -0.76
C THR A 22 14.36 10.38 0.29
N SER A 23 13.80 10.41 1.49
CA SER A 23 14.13 9.49 2.58
C SER A 23 12.98 9.40 3.57
N PHE A 24 12.79 8.22 4.16
CA PHE A 24 11.95 8.05 5.34
C PHE A 24 12.87 8.18 6.57
N ASN A 25 12.95 9.38 7.14
CA ASN A 25 13.72 9.60 8.35
C ASN A 25 13.15 8.73 9.47
N CYS A 26 13.91 7.71 9.86
CA CYS A 26 13.61 6.90 11.03
C CYS A 26 14.54 7.35 12.17
N PRO A 27 14.05 8.06 13.20
CA PRO A 27 14.89 8.51 14.32
C PRO A 27 15.52 7.36 15.12
N ALA A 28 15.03 6.14 14.93
CA ALA A 28 15.54 4.95 15.61
C ALA A 28 16.66 4.30 14.80
N GLY A 29 17.84 4.93 14.83
CA GLY A 29 19.09 4.30 14.39
C GLY A 29 19.22 2.89 14.99
N GLY A 30 19.18 1.87 14.12
CA GLY A 30 19.47 0.47 14.45
C GLY A 30 18.56 -0.24 15.47
N LYS A 31 17.48 0.39 15.97
CA LYS A 31 16.64 -0.14 17.05
C LYS A 31 15.35 -0.83 16.62
N PHE A 32 15.05 -0.89 15.33
CA PHE A 32 13.96 -1.74 14.87
C PHE A 32 14.38 -3.20 15.04
N ARG A 33 13.73 -3.87 15.99
CA ARG A 33 13.77 -5.32 16.11
C ARG A 33 13.25 -5.86 14.77
N ASN A 34 14.10 -6.50 13.97
CA ASN A 34 13.76 -6.92 12.59
C ASN A 34 12.39 -7.60 12.46
N ASP A 35 11.94 -8.30 13.49
CA ASP A 35 10.64 -8.97 13.51
C ASP A 35 9.44 -7.99 13.53
N SER A 36 9.52 -6.85 14.22
CA SER A 36 8.43 -5.85 14.23
C SER A 36 8.30 -5.14 12.88
N HIS A 37 9.43 -4.86 12.21
CA HIS A 37 9.45 -4.25 10.88
C HIS A 37 8.86 -5.19 9.81
N ARG A 38 9.20 -6.48 9.90
CA ARG A 38 8.63 -7.51 9.02
C ARG A 38 7.14 -7.70 9.23
N LEU A 39 6.67 -7.64 10.48
CA LEU A 39 5.25 -7.71 10.78
C LEU A 39 4.50 -6.49 10.20
N ALA A 40 5.04 -5.29 10.38
CA ALA A 40 4.44 -4.07 9.81
C ALA A 40 4.38 -4.12 8.27
N THR A 41 5.42 -4.66 7.63
CA THR A 41 5.46 -4.84 6.16
C THR A 41 4.40 -5.83 5.70
N LEU A 42 4.21 -6.94 6.42
CA LEU A 42 3.17 -7.93 6.12
C LEU A 42 1.76 -7.37 6.33
N GLN A 43 1.56 -6.58 7.39
CA GLN A 43 0.30 -5.89 7.65
C GLN A 43 -0.02 -4.89 6.53
N LEU A 44 0.98 -4.14 6.07
CA LEU A 44 0.81 -3.22 4.93
C LEU A 44 0.40 -3.98 3.65
N GLU A 45 1.02 -5.13 3.35
CA GLU A 45 0.62 -5.96 2.20
C GLU A 45 -0.86 -6.37 2.30
N ALA A 46 -1.30 -6.80 3.48
CA ALA A 46 -2.69 -7.19 3.74
C ALA A 46 -3.66 -6.00 3.58
N GLU A 47 -3.30 -4.82 4.10
CA GLU A 47 -4.12 -3.61 3.96
C GLU A 47 -4.20 -3.13 2.52
N LEU A 48 -3.14 -3.25 1.72
CA LEU A 48 -3.18 -2.93 0.28
C LEU A 48 -4.12 -3.89 -0.47
N HIS A 49 -4.10 -5.17 -0.12
CA HIS A 49 -5.02 -6.15 -0.70
C HIS A 49 -6.48 -5.85 -0.30
N ASN A 50 -6.71 -5.53 0.97
CA ASN A 50 -8.01 -5.13 1.49
C ASN A 50 -8.51 -3.87 0.78
N TRP A 51 -7.68 -2.83 0.67
CA TRP A 51 -8.01 -1.59 -0.01
C TRP A 51 -8.40 -1.82 -1.48
N ARG A 52 -7.61 -2.62 -2.22
CA ARG A 52 -7.94 -3.00 -3.60
C ARG A 52 -9.28 -3.71 -3.68
N SER A 53 -9.55 -4.63 -2.77
CA SER A 53 -10.81 -5.40 -2.73
C SER A 53 -12.00 -4.49 -2.43
N CYS A 54 -11.87 -3.58 -1.46
CA CYS A 54 -12.88 -2.59 -1.14
C CYS A 54 -13.16 -1.63 -2.30
N PHE A 55 -12.12 -1.19 -3.02
CA PHE A 55 -12.27 -0.31 -4.18
C PHE A 55 -13.01 -1.03 -5.32
N VAL A 56 -12.64 -2.27 -5.65
CA VAL A 56 -13.34 -3.07 -6.66
C VAL A 56 -14.80 -3.28 -6.28
N ALA A 57 -15.07 -3.64 -5.02
CA ALA A 57 -16.42 -3.81 -4.51
C ALA A 57 -17.21 -2.50 -4.64
N TYR A 58 -16.66 -1.38 -4.20
CA TYR A 58 -17.31 -0.07 -4.31
C TYR A 58 -17.77 0.26 -5.74
N ILE A 59 -16.89 0.09 -6.74
CA ILE A 59 -17.24 0.35 -8.14
C ILE A 59 -18.31 -0.63 -8.64
N SER A 60 -18.21 -1.90 -8.24
CA SER A 60 -19.20 -2.92 -8.60
C SER A 60 -20.58 -2.61 -8.02
N GLU A 61 -20.65 -2.21 -6.76
CA GLU A 61 -21.90 -1.86 -6.07
C GLU A 61 -22.55 -0.61 -6.69
N GLN A 62 -21.76 0.40 -7.08
CA GLN A 62 -22.30 1.55 -7.81
C GLN A 62 -22.93 1.18 -9.14
N LYS A 63 -22.24 0.35 -9.93
CA LYS A 63 -22.75 -0.14 -11.21
C LYS A 63 -24.03 -0.97 -11.01
N ALA A 64 -24.02 -1.90 -10.04
CA ALA A 64 -25.17 -2.74 -9.72
C ALA A 64 -26.38 -1.93 -9.23
N TYR A 65 -26.15 -0.90 -8.40
CA TYR A 65 -27.22 -0.01 -7.94
C TYR A 65 -27.93 0.70 -9.10
N ILE A 66 -27.16 1.25 -10.05
CA ILE A 66 -27.73 1.97 -11.19
C ILE A 66 -28.38 1.00 -12.18
N GLU A 67 -27.80 -0.20 -12.38
CA GLU A 67 -28.42 -1.26 -13.16
C GLU A 67 -29.78 -1.68 -12.57
N ALA A 68 -29.86 -1.86 -11.25
CA ALA A 68 -31.11 -2.17 -10.56
C ALA A 68 -32.13 -1.03 -10.67
N LEU A 69 -31.69 0.23 -10.51
CA LEU A 69 -32.56 1.40 -10.64
C LEU A 69 -33.11 1.54 -12.07
N GLY A 70 -32.26 1.42 -13.08
CA GLY A 70 -32.68 1.45 -14.48
C GLY A 70 -33.62 0.29 -14.83
N GLY A 71 -33.33 -0.92 -14.32
CA GLY A 71 -34.19 -2.09 -14.48
C GLY A 71 -35.54 -1.96 -13.77
N TRP A 72 -35.60 -1.28 -12.63
CA TRP A 72 -36.87 -0.97 -11.95
C TRP A 72 -37.68 0.07 -12.74
N LEU A 73 -37.04 1.14 -13.21
CA LEU A 73 -37.70 2.19 -14.01
C LEU A 73 -38.27 1.67 -15.33
N SER A 74 -37.60 0.71 -15.97
CA SER A 74 -38.09 0.13 -17.23
C SER A 74 -39.40 -0.64 -17.09
N GLN A 75 -39.73 -1.15 -15.90
CA GLN A 75 -41.02 -1.84 -15.63
C GLN A 75 -42.22 -0.89 -15.70
N PHE A 76 -42.01 0.42 -15.53
CA PHE A 76 -43.06 1.44 -15.62
C PHE A 76 -43.26 1.96 -17.03
N ILE A 77 -42.47 1.50 -18.00
CA ILE A 77 -42.64 1.82 -19.41
C ILE A 77 -43.61 0.80 -19.98
N VAL A 78 -44.89 1.19 -20.03
CA VAL A 78 -45.96 0.38 -20.62
C VAL A 78 -45.57 -0.04 -22.04
N PRO A 79 -45.62 -1.34 -22.40
CA PRO A 79 -45.52 -1.75 -23.79
C PRO A 79 -46.65 -1.10 -24.58
N GLU A 80 -46.31 -0.27 -25.56
CA GLU A 80 -47.22 0.52 -26.40
C GLU A 80 -48.03 -0.36 -27.39
N VAL A 81 -48.46 -1.56 -26.99
CA VAL A 81 -49.06 -2.56 -27.89
C VAL A 81 -50.55 -2.83 -27.62
N GLU A 82 -51.16 -2.35 -26.53
CA GLU A 82 -52.59 -2.67 -26.27
C GLU A 82 -53.55 -1.51 -26.00
N PHE A 83 -53.10 -0.24 -25.97
CA PHE A 83 -54.00 0.89 -25.63
C PHE A 83 -54.49 1.76 -26.80
N PHE A 84 -54.05 1.52 -28.04
CA PHE A 84 -54.62 2.23 -29.19
C PHE A 84 -55.90 1.57 -29.71
N SER A 85 -56.91 1.46 -28.84
CA SER A 85 -58.29 1.47 -29.29
C SER A 85 -59.01 2.70 -28.75
N LYS A 86 -59.09 3.71 -29.63
CA LYS A 86 -60.21 4.65 -29.71
C LYS A 86 -60.29 5.76 -28.63
N ASN A 87 -59.39 6.74 -28.68
CA ASN A 87 -59.73 8.17 -28.68
C ASN A 87 -58.48 9.08 -28.66
N ARG A 88 -58.54 10.20 -29.40
CA ARG A 88 -57.52 11.25 -29.43
C ARG A 88 -57.40 11.96 -28.07
N SER A 89 -56.17 12.18 -27.61
CA SER A 89 -55.66 13.49 -27.16
C SER A 89 -54.23 13.38 -26.60
N SER A 90 -53.28 14.06 -27.24
CA SER A 90 -52.06 14.64 -26.65
C SER A 90 -51.35 13.85 -25.53
N ALA A 91 -50.73 12.72 -25.85
CA ALA A 91 -49.62 12.22 -25.05
C ALA A 91 -48.31 12.71 -25.70
N PRO A 92 -47.33 13.23 -24.94
CA PRO A 92 -46.02 13.55 -25.51
C PRO A 92 -45.46 12.25 -26.08
N ALA A 93 -45.03 12.25 -27.34
CA ALA A 93 -44.38 11.10 -27.93
C ALA A 93 -43.18 10.73 -27.03
N LEU A 94 -43.24 9.57 -26.37
CA LEU A 94 -42.10 9.04 -25.64
C LEU A 94 -40.96 8.95 -26.65
N GLY A 95 -39.92 9.77 -26.48
CA GLY A 95 -38.76 9.72 -27.36
C GLY A 95 -38.17 8.30 -27.38
N VAL A 96 -37.38 8.00 -28.42
CA VAL A 96 -36.76 6.69 -28.71
C VAL A 96 -36.02 6.03 -27.51
N ASN A 97 -35.76 6.78 -26.43
CA ASN A 97 -35.03 6.34 -25.23
C ASN A 97 -35.89 6.19 -23.95
N GLY A 98 -37.22 6.30 -24.04
CA GLY A 98 -38.10 6.22 -22.86
C GLY A 98 -38.12 7.51 -22.02
N PRO A 99 -38.63 7.46 -20.77
CA PRO A 99 -38.66 8.61 -19.86
C PRO A 99 -37.26 9.19 -19.60
N PRO A 100 -37.09 10.52 -19.47
CA PRO A 100 -35.79 11.16 -19.28
C PRO A 100 -34.96 10.55 -18.15
N LEU A 101 -35.60 10.12 -17.05
CA LEU A 101 -34.93 9.50 -15.92
C LEU A 101 -34.32 8.13 -16.26
N LEU A 102 -34.96 7.32 -17.12
CA LEU A 102 -34.39 6.05 -17.58
C LEU A 102 -33.17 6.31 -18.48
N ALA A 103 -33.28 7.27 -19.40
CA ALA A 103 -32.17 7.67 -20.26
C ALA A 103 -30.96 8.16 -19.44
N THR A 104 -31.19 8.96 -18.38
CA THR A 104 -30.16 9.35 -17.41
C THR A 104 -29.50 8.14 -16.75
N CYS A 105 -30.26 7.13 -16.32
CA CYS A 105 -29.69 5.92 -15.70
C CYS A 105 -28.80 5.14 -16.67
N HIS A 106 -29.21 5.01 -17.94
CA HIS A 106 -28.40 4.38 -18.97
C HIS A 106 -27.09 5.14 -19.24
N GLU A 107 -27.17 6.47 -19.37
CA GLU A 107 -25.98 7.30 -19.58
C GLU A 107 -25.05 7.30 -18.37
N TRP A 108 -25.60 7.33 -17.15
CA TRP A 108 -24.82 7.24 -15.92
C TRP A 108 -24.06 5.92 -15.84
N LEU A 109 -24.75 4.80 -16.11
CA LEU A 109 -24.12 3.47 -16.13
C LEU A 109 -23.02 3.38 -17.21
N ALA A 110 -23.30 3.88 -18.41
CA ALA A 110 -22.34 3.91 -19.50
C ALA A 110 -21.11 4.73 -19.14
N SER A 111 -21.30 5.86 -18.47
CA SER A 111 -20.20 6.73 -18.03
C SER A 111 -19.39 6.14 -16.88
N LEU A 112 -20.02 5.47 -15.91
CA LEU A 112 -19.31 4.72 -14.85
C LEU A 112 -18.44 3.60 -15.40
N LYS A 113 -18.86 2.96 -16.50
CA LYS A 113 -18.06 1.91 -17.18
C LYS A 113 -16.82 2.47 -17.88
N LYS A 114 -16.74 3.79 -18.11
CA LYS A 114 -15.59 4.48 -18.73
C LYS A 114 -14.60 5.05 -17.72
N LEU A 115 -14.90 5.03 -16.42
CA LEU A 115 -13.99 5.53 -15.40
C LEU A 115 -12.69 4.70 -15.36
N PRO A 116 -11.53 5.29 -15.03
CA PRO A 116 -10.24 4.61 -15.03
C PRO A 116 -10.05 3.73 -13.78
N ASN A 117 -11.04 2.90 -13.42
CA ASN A 117 -10.99 2.07 -12.22
C ASN A 117 -9.90 0.98 -12.33
N GLU A 118 -9.61 0.49 -13.54
CA GLU A 118 -8.56 -0.50 -13.80
C GLU A 118 -7.18 0.04 -13.41
N ALA A 119 -6.89 1.31 -13.73
CA ALA A 119 -5.62 1.95 -13.40
C ALA A 119 -5.35 1.91 -11.88
N VAL A 120 -6.35 2.25 -11.07
CA VAL A 120 -6.27 2.20 -9.60
C VAL A 120 -6.01 0.77 -9.11
N THR A 121 -6.77 -0.21 -9.62
CA THR A 121 -6.61 -1.61 -9.20
C THR A 121 -5.25 -2.19 -9.60
N CYS A 122 -4.70 -1.76 -10.75
CA CYS A 122 -3.38 -2.15 -11.23
C CYS A 122 -2.27 -1.52 -10.38
N ALA A 123 -2.37 -0.23 -10.05
CA ALA A 123 -1.41 0.46 -9.18
C ALA A 123 -1.34 -0.20 -7.80
N LEU A 124 -2.49 -0.44 -7.16
CA LEU A 124 -2.57 -1.14 -5.86
C LEU A 124 -1.99 -2.55 -5.92
N LYS A 125 -2.27 -3.30 -7.00
CA LYS A 125 -1.73 -4.65 -7.21
C LYS A 125 -0.22 -4.63 -7.40
N SER A 126 0.31 -3.68 -8.18
CA SER A 126 1.75 -3.52 -8.39
C SER A 126 2.44 -3.19 -7.08
N PHE A 127 1.90 -2.22 -6.34
CA PHE A 127 2.47 -1.83 -5.06
C PHE A 127 2.48 -2.99 -4.06
N GLY A 128 1.41 -3.80 -4.01
CA GLY A 128 1.40 -5.02 -3.20
C GLY A 128 2.55 -6.00 -3.53
N LYS A 129 2.94 -6.13 -4.81
CA LYS A 129 4.11 -6.94 -5.20
C LYS A 129 5.42 -6.35 -4.70
N ASP A 130 5.56 -5.03 -4.74
CA ASP A 130 6.75 -4.33 -4.26
C ASP A 130 6.90 -4.52 -2.74
N ILE A 131 5.80 -4.43 -1.98
CA ILE A 131 5.79 -4.72 -0.54
C ILE A 131 6.14 -6.18 -0.26
N ARG A 132 5.64 -7.11 -1.06
CA ARG A 132 5.98 -8.53 -0.93
C ARG A 132 7.47 -8.78 -1.20
N ALA A 133 8.05 -8.14 -2.21
CA ALA A 133 9.49 -8.22 -2.49
C ALA A 133 10.32 -7.65 -1.33
N LEU A 134 9.91 -6.52 -0.76
CA LEU A 134 10.53 -5.95 0.43
C LEU A 134 10.48 -6.92 1.62
N TRP A 135 9.35 -7.58 1.87
CA TRP A 135 9.22 -8.56 2.96
C TRP A 135 10.18 -9.75 2.82
N VAL A 136 10.38 -10.22 1.58
CA VAL A 136 11.37 -11.28 1.27
C VAL A 136 12.78 -10.80 1.56
N GLN A 137 13.15 -9.60 1.11
CA GLN A 137 14.47 -9.02 1.36
C GLN A 137 14.75 -8.84 2.85
N GLN A 138 13.77 -8.35 3.63
CA GLN A 138 13.90 -8.25 5.08
C GLN A 138 14.12 -9.63 5.74
N GLY A 139 13.57 -10.70 5.15
CA GLY A 139 13.83 -12.07 5.57
C GLY A 139 15.28 -12.50 5.38
N GLU A 140 15.88 -12.16 4.23
CA GLU A 140 17.29 -12.44 3.93
C GLU A 140 18.23 -11.62 4.82
N GLU A 141 17.93 -10.34 5.04
CA GLU A 141 18.69 -9.50 5.98
C GLU A 141 18.67 -10.11 7.39
N GLN A 142 17.48 -10.51 7.87
CA GLN A 142 17.32 -11.13 9.19
C GLN A 142 18.07 -12.46 9.30
N LYS A 143 18.12 -13.25 8.23
CA LYS A 143 18.91 -14.49 8.17
C LYS A 143 20.41 -14.20 8.28
N ARG A 144 20.92 -13.19 7.57
CA ARG A 144 22.33 -12.75 7.68
C ARG A 144 22.65 -12.24 9.08
N LYS A 145 21.75 -11.47 9.70
CA LYS A 145 21.89 -11.00 11.08
C LYS A 145 22.05 -12.17 12.06
N ARG A 146 21.16 -13.16 12.01
CA ARG A 146 21.24 -14.36 12.85
C ARG A 146 22.54 -15.13 12.66
N LYS A 147 23.08 -15.17 11.43
CA LYS A 147 24.38 -15.80 11.14
C LYS A 147 25.52 -15.04 11.82
N VAL A 148 25.54 -13.71 11.72
CA VAL A 148 26.53 -12.85 12.40
C VAL A 148 26.46 -13.04 13.91
N ASP A 149 25.26 -12.97 14.50
CA ASP A 149 25.05 -13.13 15.94
C ASP A 149 25.47 -14.53 16.43
N GLY A 150 25.17 -15.57 15.66
CA GLY A 150 25.58 -16.94 15.96
C GLY A 150 27.09 -17.12 15.94
N LEU A 151 27.78 -16.57 14.94
CA LEU A 151 29.24 -16.61 14.86
C LEU A 151 29.90 -15.80 15.97
N ALA A 152 29.36 -14.61 16.29
CA ALA A 152 29.87 -13.77 17.38
C ALA A 152 29.78 -14.50 18.73
N LYS A 153 28.64 -15.15 19.02
CA LYS A 153 28.45 -15.95 20.23
C LYS A 153 29.40 -17.15 20.29
N GLU A 154 29.69 -17.78 19.16
CA GLU A 154 30.65 -18.87 19.10
C GLU A 154 32.10 -18.40 19.31
N LEU A 155 32.48 -17.26 18.72
CA LEU A 155 33.78 -16.64 18.97
C LEU A 155 33.95 -16.30 20.45
N GLU A 156 32.93 -15.73 21.09
CA GLU A 156 32.95 -15.42 22.52
C GLU A 156 33.25 -16.67 23.37
N ARG A 157 32.58 -17.79 23.10
CA ARG A 157 32.85 -19.07 23.78
C ARG A 157 34.28 -19.54 23.57
N LYS A 158 34.79 -19.45 22.33
CA LYS A 158 36.16 -19.89 21.99
C LYS A 158 37.22 -19.02 22.63
N VAL A 159 37.01 -17.70 22.68
CA VAL A 159 37.89 -16.75 23.36
C VAL A 159 37.94 -17.07 24.85
N LEU A 160 36.79 -17.30 25.50
CA LEU A 160 36.75 -17.67 26.92
C LEU A 160 37.42 -19.02 27.21
N ALA A 161 37.28 -20.00 26.31
CA ALA A 161 37.96 -21.29 26.43
C ALA A 161 39.48 -21.16 26.23
N PHE A 162 39.90 -20.32 25.29
CA PHE A 162 41.31 -20.01 25.05
C PHE A 162 41.93 -19.32 26.27
N GLN A 163 41.31 -18.27 26.80
CA GLN A 163 41.78 -17.56 27.99
C GLN A 163 41.96 -18.50 29.19
N ARG A 164 40.99 -19.39 29.44
CA ARG A 164 41.10 -20.43 30.49
C ARG A 164 42.29 -21.36 30.28
N THR A 165 42.56 -21.74 29.04
CA THR A 165 43.69 -22.63 28.71
C THR A 165 45.02 -21.91 28.84
N GLU A 166 45.10 -20.67 28.35
CA GLU A 166 46.27 -19.79 28.45
C GLU A 166 46.65 -19.55 29.92
N SER A 167 45.68 -19.23 30.79
CA SER A 167 45.92 -19.06 32.23
C SER A 167 46.45 -20.33 32.91
N ARG A 168 46.00 -21.52 32.50
CA ARG A 168 46.51 -22.80 33.04
C ARG A 168 47.95 -23.07 32.60
N ILE A 169 48.27 -22.80 31.34
CA ILE A 169 49.60 -23.02 30.78
C ILE A 169 50.63 -22.05 31.39
N LEU A 170 50.25 -20.77 31.57
CA LEU A 170 51.09 -19.75 32.17
C LEU A 170 51.18 -19.85 33.71
N GLY A 171 50.13 -20.34 34.37
CA GLY A 171 50.08 -20.50 35.84
C GLY A 171 50.76 -21.76 36.39
N SER A 172 51.14 -22.71 35.53
CA SER A 172 51.84 -23.94 35.92
C SER A 172 53.31 -23.65 36.29
N LYS A 173 53.65 -23.65 37.58
CA LYS A 173 55.07 -23.66 38.05
C LYS A 173 55.75 -24.96 37.57
N LEU A 174 56.79 -24.86 36.75
CA LEU A 174 57.58 -26.00 36.28
C LEU A 174 58.89 -26.13 37.07
N SER A 175 59.28 -27.37 37.33
CA SER A 175 60.58 -27.77 37.90
C SER A 175 61.71 -27.57 36.88
N ASP A 176 62.93 -27.31 37.37
CA ASP A 176 64.10 -26.81 36.63
C ASP A 176 64.60 -27.73 35.49
N HIS A 177 64.17 -28.99 35.45
CA HIS A 177 64.72 -30.02 34.55
C HIS A 177 63.93 -30.21 33.23
N GLU A 178 62.72 -29.62 33.06
CA GLU A 178 61.85 -29.83 31.86
C GLU A 178 61.77 -28.63 30.90
N LEU A 179 62.58 -27.59 31.11
CA LEU A 179 62.21 -26.21 30.79
C LEU A 179 62.26 -25.77 29.32
N LYS A 180 63.17 -26.24 28.46
CA LYS A 180 63.38 -25.57 27.15
C LYS A 180 62.48 -26.04 26.01
N VAL A 181 62.32 -27.35 25.82
CA VAL A 181 61.50 -27.91 24.72
C VAL A 181 60.00 -27.81 25.05
N ASN A 182 59.63 -28.00 26.32
CA ASN A 182 58.24 -27.90 26.80
C ASN A 182 57.68 -26.47 26.66
N VAL A 183 58.49 -25.44 26.97
CA VAL A 183 58.08 -24.04 26.84
C VAL A 183 57.90 -23.64 25.38
N ARG A 184 58.79 -24.07 24.47
CA ARG A 184 58.65 -23.78 23.03
C ARG A 184 57.34 -24.37 22.47
N ASN A 185 57.06 -25.64 22.76
CA ASN A 185 55.83 -26.31 22.30
C ASN A 185 54.55 -25.64 22.86
N ARG A 186 54.59 -25.15 24.11
CA ARG A 186 53.48 -24.41 24.73
C ARG A 186 53.23 -23.06 24.04
N ILE A 187 54.29 -22.33 23.70
CA ILE A 187 54.19 -21.05 22.99
C ILE A 187 53.61 -21.28 21.60
N GLU A 188 54.13 -22.26 20.86
CA GLU A 188 53.66 -22.61 19.52
C GLU A 188 52.17 -23.02 19.51
N TYR A 189 51.73 -23.84 20.48
CA TYR A 189 50.31 -24.19 20.65
C TYR A 189 49.41 -22.97 20.92
N LEU A 190 49.86 -22.03 21.77
CA LEU A 190 49.10 -20.82 22.07
C LEU A 190 49.02 -19.90 20.85
N GLU A 191 50.10 -19.80 20.07
CA GLU A 191 50.15 -19.02 18.83
C GLU A 191 49.22 -19.61 17.76
N GLU A 192 49.25 -20.93 17.53
CA GLU A 192 48.34 -21.60 16.60
C GLU A 192 46.87 -21.36 16.97
N ARG A 193 46.55 -21.41 18.27
CA ARG A 193 45.18 -21.19 18.74
C ARG A 193 44.75 -19.73 18.66
N LYS A 194 45.67 -18.76 18.84
CA LYS A 194 45.44 -17.34 18.55
C LYS A 194 45.18 -17.11 17.05
N ASN A 195 45.98 -17.72 16.18
CA ASN A 195 45.79 -17.65 14.73
C ASN A 195 44.41 -18.19 14.31
N LEU A 196 43.95 -19.27 14.93
CA LEU A 196 42.60 -19.80 14.69
C LEU A 196 41.50 -18.80 15.11
N LEU A 197 41.63 -18.15 16.27
CA LEU A 197 40.68 -17.12 16.73
C LEU A 197 40.66 -15.91 15.78
N ASP A 198 41.81 -15.49 15.28
CA ASP A 198 41.91 -14.39 14.31
C ASP A 198 41.30 -14.77 12.97
N MET A 199 41.44 -16.02 12.52
CA MET A 199 40.71 -16.54 11.37
C MET A 199 39.19 -16.49 11.60
N PHE A 200 38.70 -16.86 12.79
CA PHE A 200 37.26 -16.73 13.13
C PHE A 200 36.79 -15.27 13.12
N ARG A 201 37.58 -14.32 13.62
CA ARG A 201 37.28 -12.88 13.55
C ARG A 201 37.14 -12.42 12.11
N LYS A 202 38.08 -12.78 11.23
CA LYS A 202 38.02 -12.46 9.79
C LYS A 202 36.74 -12.98 9.12
N ILE A 203 36.30 -14.20 9.47
CA ILE A 203 35.05 -14.79 8.96
C ILE A 203 33.83 -13.97 9.43
N ILE A 204 33.80 -13.57 10.70
CA ILE A 204 32.72 -12.73 11.26
C ILE A 204 32.68 -11.38 10.57
N ASP A 205 33.83 -10.73 10.38
CA ASP A 205 33.89 -9.41 9.74
C ASP A 205 33.44 -9.48 8.28
N ALA A 206 33.80 -10.54 7.55
CA ALA A 206 33.28 -10.79 6.20
C ALA A 206 31.75 -10.96 6.18
N GLU A 207 31.16 -11.66 7.17
CA GLU A 207 29.70 -11.78 7.27
C GLU A 207 29.00 -10.51 7.74
N LYS A 208 29.64 -9.69 8.60
CA LYS A 208 29.13 -8.36 8.97
C LYS A 208 29.03 -7.44 7.75
N VAL A 209 30.03 -7.45 6.86
CA VAL A 209 29.99 -6.69 5.60
C VAL A 209 28.81 -7.13 4.74
N LYS A 210 28.56 -8.43 4.61
CA LYS A 210 27.40 -8.95 3.87
C LYS A 210 26.06 -8.58 4.52
N HIS A 211 25.97 -8.59 5.85
CA HIS A 211 24.78 -8.12 6.57
C HIS A 211 24.55 -6.62 6.33
N HIS A 212 25.60 -5.80 6.42
CA HIS A 212 25.52 -4.36 6.19
C HIS A 212 25.03 -4.03 4.77
N SER A 213 25.61 -4.67 3.75
CA SER A 213 25.14 -4.53 2.37
C SER A 213 23.68 -4.96 2.19
N SER A 214 23.23 -6.01 2.88
CA SER A 214 21.82 -6.43 2.86
C SER A 214 20.88 -5.38 3.47
N MET A 215 21.32 -4.74 4.55
CA MET A 215 20.57 -3.72 5.27
C MET A 215 20.43 -2.45 4.43
N GLU A 216 21.50 -2.04 3.73
CA GLU A 216 21.45 -0.92 2.78
C GLU A 216 20.49 -1.20 1.61
N GLU A 217 20.52 -2.43 1.08
CA GLU A 217 19.60 -2.87 0.03
C GLU A 217 18.13 -2.86 0.51
N THR A 218 17.85 -3.37 1.72
CA THR A 218 16.51 -3.29 2.33
C THR A 218 16.05 -1.84 2.46
N GLN A 219 16.92 -0.95 2.95
CA GLN A 219 16.59 0.47 3.11
C GLN A 219 16.30 1.12 1.76
N GLN A 220 17.11 0.84 0.74
CA GLN A 220 16.91 1.36 -0.61
C GLN A 220 15.60 0.88 -1.23
N ILE A 221 15.28 -0.41 -1.11
CA ILE A 221 14.03 -1.00 -1.60
C ILE A 221 12.84 -0.40 -0.85
N THR A 222 12.96 -0.19 0.46
CA THR A 222 11.91 0.44 1.27
C THR A 222 11.61 1.85 0.78
N VAL A 223 12.65 2.68 0.66
CA VAL A 223 12.49 4.08 0.23
C VAL A 223 11.92 4.15 -1.19
N LYS A 224 12.57 3.49 -2.15
CA LYS A 224 12.14 3.52 -3.55
C LYS A 224 10.76 2.88 -3.72
N GLY A 225 10.54 1.71 -3.13
CA GLY A 225 9.28 0.96 -3.27
C GLY A 225 8.09 1.71 -2.69
N PHE A 226 8.24 2.34 -1.52
CA PHE A 226 7.17 3.20 -0.98
C PHE A 226 6.96 4.45 -1.85
N GLN A 227 8.04 5.11 -2.26
CA GLN A 227 7.95 6.31 -3.09
C GLN A 227 7.21 6.02 -4.39
N THR A 228 7.66 5.04 -5.17
CA THR A 228 7.08 4.70 -6.48
C THR A 228 5.70 4.09 -6.33
N GLY A 229 5.52 3.21 -5.36
CA GLY A 229 4.26 2.50 -5.11
C GLY A 229 3.14 3.45 -4.70
N PHE A 230 3.36 4.26 -3.66
CA PHE A 230 2.36 5.23 -3.24
C PHE A 230 2.14 6.34 -4.27
N TYR A 231 3.20 6.83 -4.92
CA TYR A 231 3.05 7.80 -6.01
C TYR A 231 2.10 7.29 -7.10
N SER A 232 2.32 6.06 -7.58
CA SER A 232 1.48 5.47 -8.64
C SER A 232 0.02 5.29 -8.18
N VAL A 233 -0.18 4.85 -6.94
CA VAL A 233 -1.52 4.70 -6.36
C VAL A 233 -2.23 6.06 -6.27
N PHE A 234 -1.59 7.08 -5.70
CA PHE A 234 -2.20 8.40 -5.55
C PHE A 234 -2.43 9.09 -6.89
N GLU A 235 -1.53 8.94 -7.86
CA GLU A 235 -1.73 9.41 -9.23
C GLU A 235 -2.98 8.79 -9.86
N SER A 236 -3.10 7.46 -9.78
CA SER A 236 -4.28 6.77 -10.34
C SER A 236 -5.59 7.18 -9.66
N LEU A 237 -5.57 7.43 -8.35
CA LEU A 237 -6.74 7.87 -7.58
C LEU A 237 -7.11 9.33 -7.87
N ALA A 238 -6.12 10.19 -8.08
CA ALA A 238 -6.34 11.58 -8.48
C ALA A 238 -7.02 11.64 -9.86
N GLU A 239 -6.49 10.90 -10.84
CA GLU A 239 -7.09 10.81 -12.17
C GLU A 239 -8.49 10.19 -12.15
N PHE A 240 -8.70 9.14 -11.35
CA PHE A 240 -10.03 8.56 -11.12
C PHE A 240 -11.01 9.57 -10.53
N SER A 241 -10.58 10.35 -9.53
CA SER A 241 -11.42 11.35 -8.88
C SER A 241 -11.78 12.48 -9.85
N LYS A 242 -10.80 12.98 -10.62
CA LYS A 242 -11.00 14.00 -11.65
C LYS A 242 -11.93 13.52 -12.77
N ALA A 243 -11.77 12.29 -13.24
CA ALA A 243 -12.68 11.67 -14.21
C ALA A 243 -14.10 11.55 -13.63
N SER A 244 -14.23 11.23 -12.35
CA SER A 244 -15.53 11.15 -11.66
C SER A 244 -16.21 12.52 -11.56
N VAL A 245 -15.46 13.59 -11.23
CA VAL A 245 -15.99 14.97 -11.25
C VAL A 245 -16.54 15.31 -12.62
N LYS A 246 -15.74 15.08 -13.67
CA LYS A 246 -16.14 15.36 -15.05
C LYS A 246 -17.39 14.56 -15.44
N MET A 247 -17.39 13.27 -15.17
CA MET A 247 -18.55 12.40 -15.43
C MET A 247 -19.83 12.94 -14.81
N TYR A 248 -19.80 13.31 -13.52
CA TYR A 248 -20.99 13.82 -12.84
C TYR A 248 -21.41 15.20 -13.36
N ALA A 249 -20.47 16.05 -13.77
CA ALA A 249 -20.79 17.33 -14.41
C ALA A 249 -21.48 17.12 -15.77
N ASP A 250 -20.89 16.25 -16.62
CA ASP A 250 -21.44 15.90 -17.93
C ASP A 250 -22.85 15.31 -17.80
N LEU A 251 -23.08 14.47 -16.77
CA LEU A 251 -24.40 13.87 -16.48
C LEU A 251 -25.44 14.91 -16.04
N VAL A 252 -25.04 15.92 -15.25
CA VAL A 252 -25.95 17.02 -14.85
C VAL A 252 -26.37 17.81 -16.09
N THR A 253 -25.42 18.18 -16.95
CA THR A 253 -25.71 18.89 -18.20
C THR A 253 -26.58 18.05 -19.15
N TYR A 254 -26.36 16.73 -19.21
CA TYR A 254 -27.23 15.81 -19.96
C TYR A 254 -28.67 15.84 -19.43
N CYS A 255 -28.86 15.80 -18.10
CA CYS A 255 -30.19 15.86 -17.49
C CYS A 255 -30.91 17.19 -17.74
N GLU A 256 -30.18 18.30 -17.71
CA GLU A 256 -30.72 19.64 -17.97
C GLU A 256 -31.16 19.78 -19.43
N THR A 257 -30.35 19.30 -20.38
CA THR A 257 -30.67 19.34 -21.81
C THR A 257 -31.78 18.37 -22.19
N ALA A 258 -31.92 17.23 -21.50
CA ALA A 258 -33.01 16.27 -21.72
C ALA A 258 -34.39 16.75 -21.21
N LYS A 259 -34.44 17.76 -20.33
CA LYS A 259 -35.69 18.37 -19.82
C LYS A 259 -36.20 19.54 -20.67
N ALA A 260 -35.41 20.05 -21.61
CA ALA A 260 -35.77 21.20 -22.44
C ALA A 260 -36.42 20.76 -23.76
N PRO A 261 -37.68 20.30 -23.71
CA PRO A 261 -38.67 20.93 -24.56
C PRO A 261 -39.97 21.25 -23.81
N GLU A 262 -40.38 22.51 -23.94
CA GLU A 262 -41.70 23.10 -23.64
C GLU A 262 -42.08 23.37 -22.17
N ASN A 263 -42.19 24.68 -21.92
CA ASN A 263 -42.93 25.40 -20.87
C ASN A 263 -42.12 25.91 -19.67
N GLU A 264 -41.99 27.24 -19.66
CA GLU A 264 -41.71 28.09 -18.52
C GLU A 264 -42.72 27.84 -17.38
N GLU A 265 -42.28 28.13 -16.15
CA GLU A 265 -43.02 28.09 -14.86
C GLU A 265 -43.10 26.72 -14.16
N GLU A 266 -42.23 26.49 -13.16
CA GLU A 266 -42.61 26.66 -11.75
C GLU A 266 -41.47 26.31 -10.77
N SER A 267 -41.54 27.00 -9.63
CA SER A 267 -40.74 27.02 -8.41
C SER A 267 -39.92 25.78 -8.01
N GLU A 268 -38.66 26.02 -7.62
CA GLU A 268 -37.84 25.10 -6.82
C GLU A 268 -38.44 24.87 -5.41
N PRO A 269 -38.49 23.61 -4.94
CA PRO A 269 -38.31 23.30 -3.54
C PRO A 269 -36.88 22.81 -3.32
N ASN A 270 -36.12 23.61 -2.60
CA ASN A 270 -34.79 23.26 -2.10
C ASN A 270 -34.96 22.24 -0.94
N TYR A 271 -34.62 20.98 -1.18
CA TYR A 271 -34.50 19.93 -0.15
C TYR A 271 -33.21 19.11 -0.37
N VAL A 272 -32.13 19.62 0.22
CA VAL A 272 -31.24 18.99 1.22
C VAL A 272 -31.14 17.44 1.22
N GLU A 273 -29.91 16.89 1.18
CA GLU A 273 -29.42 16.05 2.30
C GLU A 273 -27.92 15.72 2.21
N GLU A 274 -27.22 15.97 3.33
CA GLU A 274 -25.90 15.42 3.63
C GLU A 274 -26.01 13.89 3.71
N MET A 275 -25.59 13.22 2.64
CA MET A 275 -25.50 11.77 2.62
C MET A 275 -24.36 11.34 3.54
N SER A 276 -24.69 10.94 4.77
CA SER A 276 -23.72 10.43 5.73
C SER A 276 -23.08 9.14 5.22
N PHE A 277 -21.77 9.18 5.01
CA PHE A 277 -21.01 8.09 4.40
C PHE A 277 -21.13 6.76 5.16
N SER A 278 -21.29 5.68 4.40
CA SER A 278 -21.12 4.31 4.86
C SER A 278 -19.67 4.07 5.36
N HIS A 279 -19.48 3.12 6.28
CA HIS A 279 -18.16 2.75 6.79
C HIS A 279 -17.16 2.41 5.67
N LYS A 280 -17.63 1.88 4.53
CA LYS A 280 -16.80 1.54 3.36
C LYS A 280 -16.27 2.78 2.62
N GLU A 281 -17.10 3.81 2.47
CA GLU A 281 -16.69 5.08 1.84
C GLU A 281 -15.73 5.85 2.75
N ARG A 282 -15.94 5.78 4.08
CA ARG A 282 -14.99 6.32 5.05
C ARG A 282 -13.62 5.66 4.96
N PHE A 283 -13.49 4.38 4.59
CA PHE A 283 -12.19 3.73 4.43
C PHE A 283 -11.43 4.24 3.20
N ILE A 284 -12.14 4.46 2.08
CA ILE A 284 -11.58 5.06 0.86
C ILE A 284 -11.14 6.52 1.15
N ILE A 285 -11.94 7.26 1.92
CA ILE A 285 -11.71 8.68 2.25
C ILE A 285 -10.69 8.90 3.39
N ARG A 286 -10.62 8.01 4.40
CA ARG A 286 -9.73 8.13 5.59
C ARG A 286 -8.26 7.81 5.33
N SER A 287 -7.86 7.61 4.08
CA SER A 287 -6.45 7.65 3.66
C SER A 287 -5.79 9.03 3.90
N THR A 288 -6.52 10.00 4.46
CA THR A 288 -6.02 11.30 4.92
C THR A 288 -5.24 11.15 6.23
N PRO A 289 -3.96 11.60 6.31
CA PRO A 289 -3.32 11.81 7.59
C PRO A 289 -4.13 12.88 8.35
N ARG A 290 -4.61 12.56 9.55
CA ARG A 290 -5.04 13.59 10.50
C ARG A 290 -3.87 14.56 10.64
N ARG A 291 -4.07 15.83 10.30
CA ARG A 291 -3.19 16.90 10.76
C ARG A 291 -3.10 16.78 12.28
N LEU A 292 -1.93 16.40 12.77
CA LEU A 292 -1.52 16.75 14.13
C LEU A 292 -1.22 18.24 14.07
N ALA A 293 -2.16 19.03 14.59
CA ALA A 293 -1.93 20.41 14.96
C ALA A 293 -2.51 20.59 16.35
N GLN A 294 -1.64 20.58 17.36
CA GLN A 294 -1.63 21.41 18.57
C GLN A 294 -0.63 20.83 19.59
N GLU A 295 0.61 21.31 19.52
CA GLU A 295 1.17 22.16 20.60
C GLU A 295 1.42 23.55 19.99
#